data_AF-A0A9D8FXM5-F1
#
_entry.id   AF-A0A9D8FXM5-F1
#
_cell.length_a   1.000
_cell.length_b   1.000
_cell.length_c   1.000
_cell.angle_alpha   90.00
_cell.angle_beta   90.00
_cell.angle_gamma   90.00
#
_symmetry.space_group_name_H-M   'P 1'
#
loop_
_entity.id
_entity.type
_entity.pdbx_description
1 polymer ?
#
loop_
_entity_poly.entity_id
_entity_poly.type
_entity_poly.pdbx_seq_one_letter_code
_entity_poly.pdbx_strand_id
1 'polypeptide(L)'
;MTVSDLTTANVSGARDLMVFRGEKYWSTPEDVIREVHQQGLSVRIPRNTVPEGMVRGLSRIALAHIKAVMAIEHGTEDELRAAFANLHDPDVDAVLARTYEHAPSRWLEMPDTEATRAIFEQFGVKFSPGIFAFCYWTGCAYYLKPGEDEAPRDLAKKGVQAVRGINPETGEILLPVATEHEEED
;
A
#
# COMPACT_ATOMS: atom_id res chain seq x y z
N MET A 1 3.66 12.78 4.91
CA MET A 1 3.19 11.39 5.03
C MET A 1 3.52 10.94 6.45
N THR A 2 2.50 10.76 7.30
CA THR A 2 2.66 10.49 8.73
C THR A 2 2.67 8.98 8.94
N VAL A 3 3.83 8.42 9.28
CA VAL A 3 3.97 7.04 9.76
C VAL A 3 3.48 7.04 11.21
N SER A 4 2.48 6.22 11.53
CA SER A 4 1.99 6.06 12.91
C SER A 4 2.45 4.69 13.41
N ASP A 5 3.19 4.67 14.52
CA ASP A 5 3.67 3.44 15.16
C ASP A 5 2.50 2.63 15.72
N LEU A 6 2.25 1.44 15.17
CA LEU A 6 1.44 0.41 15.81
C LEU A 6 2.39 -0.47 16.62
N THR A 7 2.52 -0.18 17.91
CA THR A 7 3.38 -0.93 18.83
C THR A 7 2.72 -2.23 19.29
N THR A 8 2.58 -3.19 18.39
CA THR A 8 2.39 -4.59 18.76
C THR A 8 3.72 -5.30 18.56
N ALA A 9 4.49 -5.45 19.64
CA ALA A 9 5.73 -6.22 19.60
C ALA A 9 5.39 -7.69 19.30
N ASN A 10 5.94 -8.24 18.21
CA ASN A 10 5.88 -9.68 18.01
C ASN A 10 6.83 -10.37 18.99
N VAL A 11 6.66 -11.69 19.18
CA VAL A 11 7.29 -12.54 20.22
C VAL A 11 8.84 -12.44 20.28
N SER A 12 9.49 -11.84 19.28
CA SER A 12 10.94 -11.62 19.16
C SER A 12 11.43 -10.17 19.38
N GLY A 13 10.57 -9.23 19.77
CA GLY A 13 10.94 -7.81 19.93
C GLY A 13 11.01 -6.99 18.63
N ALA A 14 10.66 -7.60 17.49
CA ALA A 14 10.48 -6.91 16.22
C ALA A 14 9.19 -6.07 16.24
N ARG A 15 9.24 -4.85 15.69
CA ARG A 15 8.07 -3.96 15.54
C ARG A 15 7.46 -4.11 14.15
N ASP A 16 6.15 -3.92 14.06
CA ASP A 16 5.46 -3.82 12.78
C ASP A 16 5.24 -2.35 12.42
N LEU A 17 5.14 -2.08 11.12
CA LEU A 17 4.94 -0.73 10.60
C LEU A 17 3.61 -0.66 9.88
N MET A 18 2.83 0.38 10.16
CA MET A 18 1.62 0.67 9.41
C MET A 18 1.86 1.84 8.46
N VAL A 19 1.61 1.59 7.18
CA VAL A 19 1.63 2.62 6.14
C VAL A 19 0.20 2.94 5.75
N PHE A 20 -0.24 4.15 6.09
CA PHE A 20 -1.46 4.69 5.50
C PHE A 20 -1.21 5.15 4.06
N ARG A 21 -2.07 4.68 3.18
CA ARG A 21 -2.21 5.15 1.81
C ARG A 21 -3.69 5.45 1.62
N GLY A 22 -3.99 6.65 1.15
CA GLY A 22 -5.37 7.04 0.86
C GLY A 22 -5.59 7.25 -0.62
N GLU A 23 -6.70 7.91 -0.94
CA GLU A 23 -7.23 8.18 -2.29
C GLU A 23 -6.21 8.71 -3.30
N LYS A 24 -5.14 9.37 -2.85
CA LYS A 24 -4.05 9.86 -3.72
C LYS A 24 -3.22 8.75 -4.37
N TYR A 25 -3.22 7.54 -3.80
CA TYR A 25 -2.49 6.39 -4.32
C TYR A 25 -3.44 5.32 -4.85
N TRP A 26 -4.53 5.07 -4.13
CA TRP A 26 -5.58 4.13 -4.50
C TRP A 26 -6.92 4.72 -4.12
N SER A 27 -7.82 4.85 -5.09
CA SER A 27 -9.13 5.47 -4.89
C SER A 27 -10.00 4.62 -3.94
N THR A 28 -9.88 3.29 -4.05
CA THR A 28 -10.59 2.33 -3.20
C THR A 28 -9.64 1.25 -2.66
N PRO A 29 -10.02 0.53 -1.59
CA PRO A 29 -9.30 -0.66 -1.16
C PRO A 29 -9.24 -1.75 -2.25
N GLU A 30 -10.27 -1.84 -3.11
CA GLU A 30 -10.33 -2.79 -4.24
C GLU A 30 -9.16 -2.59 -5.22
N ASP A 31 -8.79 -1.33 -5.49
CA ASP A 31 -7.65 -1.01 -6.38
C ASP A 31 -6.36 -1.62 -5.84
N VAL A 32 -6.17 -1.59 -4.52
CA VAL A 32 -5.00 -2.19 -3.88
C VAL A 32 -5.05 -3.70 -3.98
N ILE A 33 -6.20 -4.32 -3.72
CA ILE A 33 -6.37 -5.77 -3.78
C ILE A 33 -6.04 -6.27 -5.19
N ARG A 34 -6.54 -5.59 -6.23
CA ARG A 34 -6.25 -5.92 -7.64
C ARG A 34 -4.77 -5.77 -7.97
N GLU A 35 -4.13 -4.68 -7.56
CA GLU A 35 -2.69 -4.47 -7.79
C GLU A 35 -1.86 -5.56 -7.11
N VAL A 36 -2.18 -5.89 -5.86
CA VAL A 36 -1.51 -6.95 -5.09
C VAL A 36 -1.70 -8.32 -5.74
N HIS A 37 -2.90 -8.63 -6.24
CA HIS A 37 -3.15 -9.89 -6.95
C HIS A 37 -2.38 -9.99 -8.28
N GLN A 38 -2.18 -8.88 -8.98
CA GLN A 38 -1.50 -8.88 -10.28
C GLN A 38 0.03 -8.84 -10.16
N GLN A 39 0.57 -8.08 -9.20
CA GLN A 39 1.98 -7.73 -9.16
C GLN A 39 2.68 -8.21 -7.88
N GLY A 40 1.92 -8.75 -6.93
CA GLY A 40 2.39 -8.96 -5.57
C GLY A 40 2.52 -7.63 -4.82
N LEU A 41 2.82 -7.71 -3.52
CA LEU A 41 2.96 -6.52 -2.70
C LEU A 41 4.42 -6.17 -2.42
N SER A 42 4.86 -5.02 -2.90
CA SER A 42 6.19 -4.45 -2.61
C SER A 42 6.08 -3.00 -2.17
N VAL A 43 6.54 -2.71 -0.95
CA VAL A 43 6.50 -1.35 -0.38
C VAL A 43 7.91 -0.82 -0.23
N ARG A 44 8.25 0.21 -1.01
CA ARG A 44 9.53 0.94 -0.86
C ARG A 44 9.39 1.99 0.23
N ILE A 45 10.13 1.81 1.32
CA ILE A 45 10.22 2.80 2.40
C ILE A 45 11.55 3.54 2.28
N PRO A 46 11.56 4.88 2.15
CA PRO A 46 12.78 5.67 2.18
C PRO A 46 13.58 5.38 3.44
N ARG A 47 14.91 5.30 3.28
CA ARG A 47 15.80 4.85 4.35
C ARG A 47 15.75 5.74 5.60
N ASN A 48 15.59 7.04 5.40
CA ASN A 48 15.48 8.03 6.47
C ASN A 48 14.14 7.98 7.21
N THR A 49 13.18 7.16 6.76
CA THR A 49 11.85 7.03 7.36
C THR A 49 11.60 5.65 7.95
N VAL A 50 12.61 4.76 8.01
CA VAL A 50 12.49 3.45 8.67
C VAL A 50 12.61 3.65 10.19
N PRO A 51 11.57 3.34 10.98
CA PRO A 51 11.63 3.46 12.44
C PRO A 51 12.62 2.47 13.07
N GLU A 52 13.11 2.82 14.25
CA GLU A 52 13.99 1.96 15.04
C GLU A 52 13.24 0.71 15.53
N GLY A 53 13.91 -0.45 15.53
CA GLY A 53 13.32 -1.73 15.95
C GLY A 53 12.66 -2.55 14.83
N MET A 54 12.74 -2.11 13.58
CA MET A 54 12.34 -2.90 12.40
C MET A 54 13.39 -3.98 12.09
N VAL A 55 12.96 -5.25 12.01
CA VAL A 55 13.81 -6.41 11.76
C VAL A 55 13.42 -7.08 10.45
N ARG A 56 14.41 -7.32 9.57
CA ARG A 56 14.17 -7.96 8.26
C ARG A 56 13.60 -9.37 8.42
N GLY A 57 12.63 -9.71 7.58
CA GLY A 57 11.97 -11.02 7.58
C GLY A 57 11.07 -11.31 8.78
N LEU A 58 11.05 -10.44 9.80
CA LEU A 58 10.25 -10.61 11.02
C LEU A 58 9.23 -9.48 11.20
N SER A 59 9.64 -8.23 10.96
CA SER A 59 8.74 -7.09 10.94
C SER A 59 7.81 -7.15 9.74
N ARG A 60 6.54 -6.85 9.97
CA ARG A 60 5.52 -6.72 8.92
C ARG A 60 5.29 -5.26 8.61
N ILE A 61 5.00 -5.00 7.34
CA ILE A 61 4.46 -3.73 6.87
C ILE A 61 2.98 -3.98 6.60
N ALA A 62 2.14 -3.48 7.49
CA ALA A 62 0.70 -3.43 7.29
C ALA A 62 0.37 -2.24 6.39
N LEU A 63 -0.36 -2.50 5.31
CA LEU A 63 -0.91 -1.45 4.48
C LEU A 63 -2.36 -1.18 4.89
N ALA A 64 -2.64 0.10 5.13
CA ALA A 64 -3.95 0.56 5.55
C ALA A 64 -4.53 1.59 4.59
N HIS A 65 -5.82 1.46 4.28
CA HIS A 65 -6.58 2.42 3.48
C HIS A 65 -7.41 3.26 4.45
N ILE A 66 -7.44 4.58 4.24
CA ILE A 66 -8.11 5.52 5.16
C ILE A 66 -9.64 5.31 5.22
N LYS A 67 -10.20 4.61 4.23
CA LYS A 67 -11.62 4.24 4.14
C LYS A 67 -11.81 2.72 3.96
N ALA A 68 -10.94 1.91 4.58
CA ALA A 68 -10.98 0.45 4.41
C ALA A 68 -12.08 -0.25 5.21
N VAL A 69 -12.67 0.44 6.19
CA VAL A 69 -13.73 -0.12 7.04
C VAL A 69 -14.95 0.76 6.88
N MET A 70 -16.11 0.13 6.71
CA MET A 70 -17.40 0.80 6.70
C MET A 70 -18.24 0.33 7.88
N ALA A 71 -18.90 1.27 8.53
CA ALA A 71 -19.95 1.02 9.49
C ALA A 71 -21.26 1.63 8.98
N ILE A 72 -22.36 0.93 9.20
CA ILE A 72 -23.72 1.39 8.93
C ILE A 72 -24.39 1.52 10.30
N GLU A 73 -24.77 2.73 10.69
CA GLU A 73 -25.39 2.98 12.01
C GLU A 73 -26.86 2.59 12.03
N HIS A 74 -27.53 2.67 10.88
CA HIS A 74 -28.96 2.43 10.77
C HIS A 74 -29.24 1.49 9.59
N GLY A 75 -29.79 0.29 9.88
CA GLY A 75 -30.14 -0.69 8.87
C GLY A 75 -28.99 -1.64 8.49
N THR A 76 -29.12 -2.25 7.32
CA THR A 76 -28.23 -3.27 6.77
C THR A 76 -27.66 -2.85 5.42
N GLU A 77 -26.59 -3.53 4.98
CA GLU A 77 -26.00 -3.29 3.66
C GLU A 77 -26.98 -3.59 2.51
N ASP A 78 -27.87 -4.57 2.67
CA ASP A 78 -28.90 -4.90 1.68
C ASP A 78 -29.95 -3.78 1.56
N GLU A 79 -30.36 -3.20 2.68
CA GLU A 79 -31.28 -2.05 2.69
C GLU A 79 -30.62 -0.81 2.08
N LEU A 80 -29.34 -0.57 2.37
CA LEU A 80 -28.55 0.49 1.74
C LEU A 80 -28.51 0.28 0.22
N ARG A 81 -28.22 -0.94 -0.22
CA ARG A 81 -28.21 -1.32 -1.64
C ARG A 81 -29.55 -1.07 -2.32
N ALA A 82 -30.64 -1.44 -1.65
CA ALA A 82 -32.00 -1.21 -2.17
C ALA A 82 -32.30 0.29 -2.28
N ALA A 83 -31.89 1.10 -1.30
CA ALA A 83 -32.06 2.55 -1.33
C ALA A 83 -31.35 3.19 -2.53
N PHE A 84 -30.10 2.79 -2.80
CA PHE A 84 -29.37 3.24 -4.00
C PHE A 84 -30.03 2.76 -5.29
N ALA A 85 -30.48 1.50 -5.37
CA ALA A 85 -31.15 0.96 -6.56
C ALA A 85 -32.48 1.69 -6.88
N ASN A 86 -33.16 2.22 -5.87
CA ASN A 86 -34.41 2.98 -6.03
C ASN A 86 -34.20 4.39 -6.61
N LEU A 87 -32.95 4.87 -6.71
CA LEU A 87 -32.67 6.14 -7.40
C LEU A 87 -32.90 6.02 -8.92
N HIS A 88 -32.77 4.81 -9.48
CA HIS A 88 -32.81 4.56 -10.93
C HIS A 88 -31.86 5.48 -11.71
N ASP A 89 -30.70 5.76 -11.12
CA ASP A 89 -29.64 6.57 -11.70
C ASP A 89 -28.66 5.66 -12.47
N PRO A 90 -28.38 5.93 -13.77
CA PRO A 90 -27.53 5.06 -14.57
C PRO A 90 -26.10 4.88 -14.03
N ASP A 91 -25.53 5.91 -13.40
CA ASP A 91 -24.17 5.85 -12.86
C ASP A 91 -24.16 5.04 -11.55
N VAL A 92 -25.19 5.18 -10.72
CA VAL A 92 -25.39 4.33 -9.53
C VAL A 92 -25.60 2.87 -9.93
N ASP A 93 -26.46 2.59 -10.91
CA ASP A 93 -26.74 1.24 -11.40
C ASP A 93 -25.46 0.58 -11.94
N ALA A 94 -24.63 1.33 -12.66
CA ALA A 94 -23.35 0.86 -13.16
C ALA A 94 -22.39 0.46 -12.03
N VAL A 95 -22.40 1.16 -10.89
CA VAL A 95 -21.61 0.80 -9.70
C VAL A 95 -22.21 -0.42 -9.00
N LEU A 96 -23.53 -0.48 -8.83
CA LEU A 96 -24.23 -1.60 -8.18
C LEU A 96 -24.09 -2.94 -8.92
N ALA A 97 -23.92 -2.89 -10.24
CA ALA A 97 -23.73 -4.07 -11.09
C ALA A 97 -22.32 -4.66 -11.03
N ARG A 98 -21.32 -3.91 -10.54
CA ARG A 98 -19.93 -4.37 -10.45
C ARG A 98 -19.74 -5.36 -9.30
N THR A 99 -18.83 -6.30 -9.53
CA THR A 99 -18.33 -7.22 -8.49
C THR A 99 -17.18 -6.55 -7.75
N TYR A 100 -17.24 -6.59 -6.42
CA TYR A 100 -16.17 -6.14 -5.53
C TYR A 100 -15.83 -7.28 -4.59
N GLU A 101 -14.55 -7.47 -4.33
CA GLU A 101 -14.05 -8.41 -3.33
C GLU A 101 -14.15 -7.81 -1.93
N HIS A 102 -13.99 -6.49 -1.80
CA HIS A 102 -14.02 -5.80 -0.51
C HIS A 102 -15.25 -4.89 -0.37
N ALA A 103 -16.07 -5.16 0.65
CA ALA A 103 -17.39 -4.55 0.86
C ALA A 103 -17.45 -3.01 0.77
N PRO A 104 -16.58 -2.22 1.44
CA PRO A 104 -16.68 -0.77 1.39
C PRO A 104 -16.36 -0.17 0.02
N SER A 105 -15.62 -0.87 -0.84
CA SER A 105 -15.11 -0.32 -2.11
C SER A 105 -16.23 0.13 -3.04
N ARG A 106 -17.32 -0.64 -3.13
CA ARG A 106 -18.51 -0.27 -3.91
C ARG A 106 -19.05 1.09 -3.50
N TRP A 107 -19.17 1.31 -2.21
CA TRP A 107 -19.78 2.50 -1.64
C TRP A 107 -18.90 3.75 -1.82
N LEU A 108 -17.58 3.56 -1.96
CA LEU A 108 -16.64 4.63 -2.27
C LEU A 108 -16.68 5.09 -3.74
N GLU A 109 -17.19 4.25 -4.65
CA GLU A 109 -17.37 4.60 -6.07
C GLU A 109 -18.73 5.23 -6.37
N MET A 110 -19.63 5.34 -5.39
CA MET A 110 -20.93 5.97 -5.61
C MET A 110 -20.75 7.42 -6.07
N PRO A 111 -21.51 7.88 -7.08
CA PRO A 111 -21.39 9.24 -7.58
C PRO A 111 -21.72 10.24 -6.47
N ASP A 112 -20.96 11.32 -6.40
CA ASP A 112 -21.08 12.31 -5.33
C ASP A 112 -22.19 13.34 -5.68
N THR A 113 -23.44 12.94 -5.43
CA THR A 113 -24.64 13.76 -5.70
C THR A 113 -25.41 14.03 -4.41
N GLU A 114 -26.33 15.00 -4.43
CA GLU A 114 -27.18 15.29 -3.26
C GLU A 114 -28.01 14.06 -2.84
N ALA A 115 -28.53 13.31 -3.80
CA ALA A 115 -29.34 12.12 -3.52
C ALA A 115 -28.53 10.99 -2.88
N THR A 116 -27.31 10.72 -3.37
CA THR A 116 -26.45 9.67 -2.81
C THR A 116 -25.94 10.04 -1.42
N ARG A 117 -25.60 11.32 -1.20
CA ARG A 117 -25.26 11.84 0.14
C ARG A 117 -26.41 11.69 1.12
N ALA A 118 -27.64 12.03 0.72
CA ALA A 118 -28.82 11.88 1.57
C ALA A 118 -29.06 10.42 1.98
N ILE A 119 -28.83 9.46 1.08
CA ILE A 119 -28.90 8.02 1.41
C ILE A 119 -27.82 7.65 2.43
N PHE A 120 -26.56 8.07 2.21
CA PHE A 120 -25.50 7.77 3.18
C PHE A 120 -25.76 8.39 4.56
N GLU A 121 -26.28 9.61 4.61
CA GLU A 121 -26.68 10.28 5.85
C GLU A 121 -27.84 9.54 6.55
N GLN A 122 -28.87 9.14 5.79
CA GLN A 122 -30.01 8.38 6.30
C GLN A 122 -29.58 7.08 7.00
N PHE A 123 -28.60 6.37 6.44
CA PHE A 123 -28.08 5.11 6.98
C PHE A 123 -26.94 5.30 7.99
N GLY A 124 -26.49 6.54 8.20
CA GLY A 124 -25.36 6.86 9.07
C GLY A 124 -24.06 6.17 8.65
N VAL A 125 -23.78 6.12 7.34
CA VAL A 125 -22.61 5.43 6.80
C VAL A 125 -21.33 6.17 7.17
N LYS A 126 -20.40 5.46 7.81
CA LYS A 126 -19.10 5.99 8.23
C LYS A 126 -17.97 5.12 7.69
N PHE A 127 -16.94 5.78 7.17
CA PHE A 127 -15.71 5.13 6.74
C PHE A 127 -14.59 5.40 7.73
N SER A 128 -13.79 4.39 8.02
CA SER A 128 -12.63 4.50 8.90
C SER A 128 -11.42 3.75 8.34
N PRO A 129 -10.21 4.07 8.83
CA PRO A 129 -9.02 3.42 8.36
C PRO A 129 -8.97 1.94 8.76
N GLY A 130 -8.45 1.09 7.88
CA GLY A 130 -8.24 -0.32 8.19
C GLY A 130 -7.16 -0.96 7.33
N ILE A 131 -6.64 -2.09 7.81
CA ILE A 131 -5.56 -2.85 7.16
C ILE A 131 -6.17 -3.78 6.12
N PHE A 132 -5.61 -3.79 4.92
CA PHE A 132 -6.09 -4.63 3.81
C PHE A 132 -5.05 -5.65 3.35
N ALA A 133 -3.77 -5.42 3.62
CA ALA A 133 -2.70 -6.35 3.29
C ALA A 133 -1.50 -6.19 4.22
N PHE A 134 -0.65 -7.20 4.26
CA PHE A 134 0.65 -7.12 4.89
C PHE A 134 1.72 -7.75 4.00
N CYS A 135 2.93 -7.21 4.04
CA CYS A 135 4.13 -7.88 3.54
C CYS A 135 5.20 -7.91 4.62
N TYR A 136 6.15 -8.84 4.52
CA TYR A 136 7.31 -8.81 5.39
C TYR A 136 8.28 -7.73 4.95
N TRP A 137 8.94 -7.11 5.92
CA TRP A 137 10.04 -6.20 5.66
C TRP A 137 11.23 -7.00 5.09
N THR A 138 11.35 -7.03 3.77
CA THR A 138 12.44 -7.73 3.07
C THR A 138 13.72 -6.89 2.97
N GLY A 139 13.68 -5.64 3.44
CA GLY A 139 14.84 -4.77 3.64
C GLY A 139 15.14 -3.82 2.48
N CYS A 140 15.81 -2.69 2.77
CA CYS A 140 16.37 -1.83 1.72
C CYS A 140 17.63 -2.48 1.15
N ALA A 141 17.72 -2.56 -0.18
CA ALA A 141 18.95 -2.93 -0.87
C ALA A 141 19.69 -1.67 -1.36
N TYR A 142 21.01 -1.73 -1.38
CA TYR A 142 21.86 -0.72 -2.01
C TYR A 142 22.45 -1.30 -3.28
N TYR A 143 22.18 -0.68 -4.41
CA TYR A 143 22.81 -1.05 -5.67
C TYR A 143 24.27 -0.61 -5.64
N LEU A 144 25.19 -1.58 -5.70
CA LEU A 144 26.63 -1.30 -5.76
C LEU A 144 26.95 -0.54 -7.04
N LYS A 145 27.55 0.65 -6.89
CA LYS A 145 28.08 1.42 -8.01
C LYS A 145 29.33 0.73 -8.59
N PRO A 146 29.78 1.13 -9.80
CA PRO A 146 31.07 0.69 -10.31
C PRO A 146 32.18 0.87 -9.26
N GLY A 147 32.97 -0.17 -9.04
CA GLY A 147 34.09 -0.15 -8.09
C GLY A 147 33.72 -0.30 -6.62
N GLU A 148 32.43 -0.42 -6.28
CA GLU A 148 32.00 -0.75 -4.91
C GLU A 148 31.82 -2.27 -4.76
N ASP A 149 32.39 -2.81 -3.69
CA ASP A 149 32.24 -4.23 -3.31
C ASP A 149 31.29 -4.45 -2.13
N GLU A 150 31.09 -3.39 -1.34
CA GLU A 150 30.22 -3.39 -0.17
C GLU A 150 29.36 -2.13 -0.17
N ALA A 151 28.19 -2.20 0.46
CA ALA A 151 27.41 -0.99 0.70
C ALA A 151 28.23 -0.05 1.59
N PRO A 152 28.16 1.28 1.40
CA PRO A 152 28.84 2.24 2.25
C PRO A 152 28.66 1.92 3.75
N ARG A 153 29.70 2.11 4.57
CA ARG A 153 29.73 1.61 5.96
C ARG A 153 28.56 2.10 6.82
N ASP A 154 28.14 3.35 6.64
CA ASP A 154 26.97 3.93 7.31
C ASP A 154 25.67 3.23 6.89
N LEU A 155 25.65 2.73 5.66
CA LEU A 155 24.54 1.98 5.12
C LEU A 155 24.54 0.51 5.61
N ALA A 156 25.70 -0.14 5.58
CA ALA A 156 25.89 -1.50 6.08
C ALA A 156 25.56 -1.63 7.58
N LYS A 157 25.96 -0.63 8.39
CA LYS A 157 25.63 -0.57 9.83
C LYS A 157 24.13 -0.55 10.15
N LYS A 158 23.29 -0.09 9.22
CA LYS A 158 21.81 -0.12 9.36
C LYS A 158 21.21 -1.36 8.68
N GLY A 159 22.03 -2.39 8.47
CA GLY A 159 21.64 -3.68 7.90
C GLY A 159 21.31 -3.65 6.41
N VAL A 160 21.72 -2.63 5.64
CA VAL A 160 21.44 -2.59 4.20
C VAL A 160 22.34 -3.54 3.42
N GLN A 161 21.70 -4.43 2.65
CA GLN A 161 22.38 -5.41 1.81
C GLN A 161 22.81 -4.77 0.51
N ALA A 162 24.09 -4.93 0.19
CA ALA A 162 24.63 -4.63 -1.13
C ALA A 162 24.09 -5.63 -2.14
N VAL A 163 23.61 -5.14 -3.28
CA VAL A 163 23.18 -5.97 -4.41
C VAL A 163 23.83 -5.46 -5.68
N ARG A 164 24.21 -6.37 -6.57
CA ARG A 164 24.59 -6.03 -7.94
C ARG A 164 23.38 -6.28 -8.86
N GLY A 165 23.29 -5.54 -9.95
CA GLY A 165 22.34 -5.88 -11.01
C GLY A 165 22.66 -7.25 -11.56
N ILE A 166 21.66 -8.05 -11.89
CA ILE A 166 21.82 -9.37 -12.51
C ILE A 166 20.92 -9.38 -13.76
N ASN A 167 21.46 -9.85 -14.88
CA ASN A 167 20.65 -10.13 -16.05
C ASN A 167 19.76 -11.35 -15.74
N PRO A 168 18.42 -11.22 -15.75
CA PRO A 168 17.52 -12.29 -15.35
C PRO A 168 17.55 -13.51 -16.30
N GLU A 169 18.02 -13.34 -17.54
CA GLU A 169 18.09 -14.42 -18.54
C GLU A 169 19.39 -15.20 -18.47
N THR A 170 20.51 -14.52 -18.18
CA THR A 170 21.85 -15.13 -18.19
C THR A 170 22.42 -15.39 -16.79
N GLY A 171 21.86 -14.76 -15.75
CA GLY A 171 22.40 -14.79 -14.39
C GLY A 171 23.69 -14.00 -14.21
N GLU A 172 24.14 -13.29 -15.24
CA GLU A 172 25.38 -12.50 -15.20
C GLU A 172 25.19 -11.22 -14.40
N ILE A 173 26.21 -10.86 -13.62
CA ILE A 173 26.27 -9.58 -12.94
C ILE A 173 26.36 -8.46 -13.98
N LEU A 174 25.42 -7.52 -13.94
CA LEU A 174 25.47 -6.28 -14.70
C LEU A 174 26.61 -5.43 -14.13
N LEU A 175 27.79 -5.56 -14.72
CA LEU A 175 28.90 -4.67 -14.45
C LEU A 175 28.57 -3.32 -15.11
N PRO A 176 28.55 -2.22 -14.35
CA PRO A 176 28.37 -0.92 -14.94
C PRO A 176 29.58 -0.60 -15.82
N VAL A 177 29.31 -0.22 -17.07
CA VAL A 177 30.32 0.27 -18.00
C VAL A 177 30.95 1.51 -17.35
N ALA A 178 32.25 1.49 -17.10
CA ALA A 178 32.96 2.70 -16.72
C ALA A 178 32.88 3.65 -17.92
N THR A 179 32.03 4.67 -17.83
CA THR A 179 32.15 5.82 -18.72
C THR A 179 33.41 6.56 -18.28
N GLU A 180 34.51 6.31 -18.99
CA GLU A 180 35.67 7.18 -18.97
C GLU A 180 35.16 8.58 -19.38
N HIS A 181 35.05 9.47 -18.41
CA HIS A 181 34.99 10.89 -18.70
C HIS A 181 36.43 11.32 -18.96
N GLU A 182 36.80 11.45 -20.24
CA GLU A 182 37.93 12.27 -20.63
C GLU A 182 37.65 13.70 -20.16
N GLU A 183 38.33 14.14 -19.09
CA GLU A 183 38.48 15.56 -18.80
C GLU A 183 39.46 16.12 -19.84
N GLU A 184 38.94 16.84 -20.83
CA GLU A 184 39.76 17.75 -21.65
C GLU A 184 40.18 18.95 -20.79
N ASP A 185 41.50 19.12 -20.64
CA ASP A 185 42.18 20.30 -20.08
C ASP A 185 41.88 21.60 -20.86
#